data_AF-A0A5J4WG52-F1
#
_entry.id   AF-A0A5J4WG52-F1
#
_cell.length_a   1.000
_cell.length_b   1.000
_cell.length_c   1.000
_cell.angle_alpha   90.00
_cell.angle_beta   90.00
_cell.angle_gamma   90.00
#
_symmetry.space_group_name_H-M   'P 1'
#
loop_
_entity.id
_entity.type
_entity.pdbx_description
1 polymer ?
#
loop_
_entity_poly.entity_id
_entity_poly.type
_entity_poly.pdbx_seq_one_letter_code
_entity_poly.pdbx_strand_id
1 'polypeptide(L)'
;MREWNGGFIRCDGGKSVTLRDCLFNGGGIIIHNTDGILNIQSDEFIGDGLNVPIDPFIFATKGSVNIYNSLFKKGSFKGDRSGCIVCCGTVTQCTIESCEFIENKFNIGSAAVQIMTPNCILLMHNETSNKRTTFSGLNAKNPLTGQFIKTFSSKVSISCTDFIDSTFSGQGNAVTINEKQASEINLIWCNFTNLRTNSGDQISSCIHSILSSENGFLFNAEYCTFSDCRYNGLSQVIGNAITIQSQSSDRSAVRTIRFTECIITNNRGNGYGGAIVVDVGSKCTINVIDSYFSENYGIKANDIFIQSTNINQEINLNNFKNSHSDSIIPHIKIAKGQKESKLNLTHFEGSFYVSNKTVTGTRDGSRNKPYLLIQNSITKLNYTSKPVNIPRSIFILDNIWDETLQSLSLIQPLIIKSGLGDDQNGDRQKVTWITTSQINQAIYLINGDLTLDSIQFNFSIVSGSVRPINEHIWVDGNSALTVISCIFNGLGVD
;
A
#
# COMPACT_ATOMS: atom_id res chain seq x y z
N MET A 1 8.58 -41.38 -11.06
CA MET A 1 7.70 -42.04 -10.08
C MET A 1 8.21 -41.73 -8.68
N ARG A 2 7.49 -40.88 -7.94
CA ARG A 2 7.34 -40.93 -6.48
C ARG A 2 6.00 -40.24 -6.22
N GLU A 3 4.98 -41.02 -5.86
CA GLU A 3 3.86 -40.48 -5.08
C GLU A 3 4.43 -40.11 -3.73
N TRP A 4 4.32 -38.83 -3.34
CA TRP A 4 4.38 -38.50 -1.93
C TRP A 4 3.00 -37.97 -1.53
N ASN A 5 2.23 -38.87 -0.92
CA ASN A 5 0.90 -38.63 -0.36
C ASN A 5 1.01 -38.72 1.18
N GLY A 6 1.56 -37.67 1.80
CA GLY A 6 1.69 -37.53 3.25
C GLY A 6 2.65 -36.41 3.57
N GLY A 7 2.50 -35.76 4.74
CA GLY A 7 3.45 -34.74 5.17
C GLY A 7 4.62 -35.30 5.96
N PHE A 8 5.74 -34.57 6.02
CA PHE A 8 6.90 -34.96 6.84
C PHE A 8 6.48 -35.12 8.30
N ILE A 9 5.57 -34.26 8.77
CA ILE A 9 4.88 -34.36 10.05
C ILE A 9 3.37 -34.44 9.78
N ARG A 10 2.71 -35.46 10.31
CA ARG A 10 1.25 -35.63 10.23
C ARG A 10 0.65 -35.79 11.62
N CYS A 11 -0.33 -34.95 11.95
CA CYS A 11 -0.96 -34.86 13.27
C CYS A 11 -2.44 -35.28 13.19
N ASP A 12 -2.78 -36.50 13.60
CA ASP A 12 -4.17 -37.01 13.64
C ASP A 12 -4.66 -37.32 15.09
N GLY A 13 -3.78 -37.31 16.09
CA GLY A 13 -3.99 -37.94 17.41
C GLY A 13 -4.70 -37.13 18.51
N GLY A 14 -5.39 -36.04 18.18
CA GLY A 14 -6.14 -35.23 19.18
C GLY A 14 -5.29 -34.28 20.02
N LYS A 15 -3.96 -34.20 19.82
CA LYS A 15 -3.01 -33.47 20.68
C LYS A 15 -2.35 -32.32 19.93
N SER A 16 -1.89 -31.32 20.69
CA SER A 16 -1.10 -30.21 20.18
C SER A 16 0.33 -30.63 19.82
N VAL A 17 0.92 -29.96 18.85
CA VAL A 17 2.31 -30.14 18.41
C VAL A 17 3.01 -28.79 18.50
N THR A 18 4.26 -28.80 18.94
CA THR A 18 5.11 -27.61 18.95
C THR A 18 6.41 -27.90 18.23
N LEU A 19 6.75 -27.04 17.27
CA LEU A 19 7.99 -27.05 16.49
C LEU A 19 8.72 -25.74 16.77
N ARG A 20 10.03 -25.84 17.01
CA ARG A 20 10.90 -24.71 17.32
C ARG A 20 12.25 -24.89 16.70
N ASP A 21 12.80 -23.80 16.18
CA ASP A 21 14.16 -23.70 15.65
C ASP A 21 14.46 -24.81 14.61
N CYS A 22 13.45 -25.19 13.83
CA CYS A 22 13.52 -26.24 12.82
C CYS A 22 13.77 -25.65 11.43
N LEU A 23 14.51 -26.39 10.60
CA LEU A 23 14.67 -26.11 9.17
C LEU A 23 14.01 -27.22 8.36
N PHE A 24 13.04 -26.84 7.51
CA PHE A 24 12.35 -27.74 6.61
C PHE A 24 12.61 -27.38 5.16
N ASN A 25 12.94 -28.39 4.35
CA ASN A 25 13.19 -28.25 2.91
C ASN A 25 12.17 -29.08 2.11
N GLY A 26 11.59 -28.47 1.08
CA GLY A 26 10.61 -29.09 0.17
C GLY A 26 9.15 -28.69 0.45
N GLY A 27 8.21 -29.32 -0.26
CA GLY A 27 6.77 -29.14 -0.06
C GLY A 27 6.15 -30.12 0.92
N GLY A 28 4.86 -29.91 1.22
CA GLY A 28 4.01 -30.85 1.96
C GLY A 28 4.49 -31.15 3.37
N ILE A 29 5.11 -30.20 4.07
CA ILE A 29 5.89 -30.52 5.28
C ILE A 29 4.99 -30.94 6.44
N ILE A 30 3.90 -30.22 6.69
CA ILE A 30 3.04 -30.43 7.86
C ILE A 30 1.59 -30.63 7.44
N ILE A 31 0.99 -31.73 7.87
CA ILE A 31 -0.46 -31.98 7.80
C ILE A 31 -1.03 -31.98 9.21
N HIS A 32 -1.80 -30.95 9.55
CA HIS A 32 -2.44 -30.78 10.86
C HIS A 32 -3.92 -31.07 10.81
N ASN A 33 -4.31 -32.28 11.22
CA ASN A 33 -5.69 -32.78 11.14
C ASN A 33 -6.22 -33.20 12.52
N THR A 34 -5.92 -32.38 13.53
CA THR A 34 -6.33 -32.62 14.90
C THR A 34 -6.88 -31.36 15.55
N ASP A 35 -7.78 -31.53 16.52
CA ASP A 35 -8.39 -30.42 17.27
C ASP A 35 -7.40 -29.69 18.20
N GLY A 36 -6.19 -30.25 18.38
CA GLY A 36 -5.09 -29.60 19.09
C GLY A 36 -4.50 -28.39 18.35
N ILE A 37 -3.54 -27.74 18.99
CA ILE A 37 -2.85 -26.55 18.46
C ILE A 37 -1.57 -26.99 17.74
N LEU A 38 -1.36 -26.53 16.51
CA LEU A 38 -0.04 -26.54 15.87
C LEU A 38 0.67 -25.23 16.20
N ASN A 39 1.76 -25.30 16.95
CA ASN A 39 2.57 -24.14 17.33
C ASN A 39 3.93 -24.20 16.65
N ILE A 40 4.28 -23.18 15.88
CA ILE A 40 5.52 -23.07 15.10
C ILE A 40 6.23 -21.80 15.54
N GLN A 41 7.51 -21.90 15.88
CA GLN A 41 8.24 -20.76 16.43
C GLN A 41 9.69 -20.74 15.95
N SER A 42 10.07 -19.66 15.27
CA SER A 42 11.44 -19.48 14.77
C SER A 42 11.89 -20.60 13.81
N ASP A 43 10.95 -21.13 13.03
CA ASP A 43 11.22 -22.18 12.04
C ASP A 43 11.46 -21.57 10.64
N GLU A 44 12.25 -22.25 9.82
CA GLU A 44 12.49 -21.92 8.41
C GLU A 44 11.88 -22.97 7.49
N PHE A 45 11.11 -22.51 6.49
CA PHE A 45 10.50 -23.32 5.44
C PHE A 45 11.05 -22.89 4.08
N ILE A 46 11.77 -23.79 3.41
CA ILE A 46 12.44 -23.52 2.14
C ILE A 46 11.91 -24.47 1.07
N GLY A 47 11.35 -23.93 -0.01
CA GLY A 47 10.91 -24.73 -1.15
C GLY A 47 12.04 -25.19 -2.08
N ASP A 48 11.69 -25.99 -3.08
CA ASP A 48 12.63 -26.54 -4.08
C ASP A 48 12.99 -25.54 -5.20
N GLY A 49 12.71 -24.26 -4.99
CA GLY A 49 12.91 -23.18 -5.96
C GLY A 49 11.65 -22.80 -6.74
N LEU A 50 11.77 -21.75 -7.56
CA LEU A 50 10.62 -21.05 -8.17
C LEU A 50 10.03 -21.72 -9.41
N ASN A 51 10.61 -22.82 -9.87
CA ASN A 51 10.29 -23.45 -11.15
C ASN A 51 9.44 -24.71 -11.03
N VAL A 52 9.41 -25.35 -9.85
CA VAL A 52 8.70 -26.61 -9.62
C VAL A 52 7.61 -26.34 -8.56
N PRO A 53 6.32 -26.47 -8.91
CA PRO A 53 5.26 -26.38 -7.92
C PRO A 53 5.41 -27.43 -6.82
N ILE A 54 5.21 -27.01 -5.58
CA ILE A 54 5.26 -27.86 -4.39
C ILE A 54 3.91 -27.87 -3.67
N ASP A 55 3.66 -28.93 -2.90
CA ASP A 55 2.55 -28.97 -1.94
C ASP A 55 2.75 -27.93 -0.83
N PRO A 56 1.67 -27.52 -0.14
CA PRO A 56 1.77 -26.53 0.92
C PRO A 56 2.81 -26.86 1.97
N PHE A 57 3.49 -25.86 2.53
CA PHE A 57 4.36 -26.12 3.67
C PHE A 57 3.53 -26.61 4.87
N ILE A 58 2.41 -25.94 5.14
CA ILE A 58 1.49 -26.29 6.23
C ILE A 58 0.07 -26.43 5.66
N PHE A 59 -0.54 -27.59 5.88
CA PHE A 59 -1.92 -27.89 5.52
C PHE A 59 -2.71 -28.30 6.77
N ALA A 60 -3.57 -27.41 7.26
CA ALA A 60 -4.39 -27.61 8.44
C ALA A 60 -5.87 -27.80 8.09
N THR A 61 -6.50 -28.83 8.65
CA THR A 61 -7.92 -29.18 8.44
C THR A 61 -8.76 -29.11 9.71
N LYS A 62 -8.14 -29.06 10.90
CA LYS A 62 -8.78 -28.98 12.22
C LYS A 62 -7.94 -28.18 13.22
N GLY A 63 -8.53 -27.86 14.37
CA GLY A 63 -7.84 -27.23 15.48
C GLY A 63 -7.44 -25.78 15.21
N SER A 64 -6.29 -25.36 15.72
CA SER A 64 -5.72 -24.04 15.47
C SER A 64 -4.25 -24.09 15.09
N VAL A 65 -3.79 -23.06 14.40
CA VAL A 65 -2.41 -22.91 13.95
C VAL A 65 -1.87 -21.59 14.46
N ASN A 66 -0.72 -21.61 15.15
CA ASN A 66 -0.03 -20.44 15.64
C ASN A 66 1.42 -20.45 15.11
N ILE A 67 1.86 -19.37 14.48
CA ILE A 67 3.15 -19.27 13.82
C ILE A 67 3.82 -17.95 14.20
N TYR A 68 5.02 -18.04 14.76
CA TYR A 68 5.75 -16.90 15.31
C TYR A 68 7.17 -16.84 14.73
N ASN A 69 7.64 -15.65 14.36
CA ASN A 69 9.02 -15.38 13.98
C ASN A 69 9.59 -16.34 12.92
N SER A 70 8.76 -16.83 12.00
CA SER A 70 9.13 -17.90 11.07
C SER A 70 9.29 -17.36 9.64
N LEU A 71 10.16 -18.01 8.87
CA LEU A 71 10.51 -17.60 7.51
C LEU A 71 10.03 -18.64 6.49
N PHE A 72 9.27 -18.17 5.49
CA PHE A 72 8.80 -18.96 4.36
C PHE A 72 9.40 -18.40 3.08
N LYS A 73 10.24 -19.18 2.38
CA LYS A 73 10.92 -18.71 1.16
C LYS A 73 11.06 -19.78 0.08
N LYS A 74 11.25 -19.31 -1.16
CA LYS A 74 11.59 -20.15 -2.33
C LYS A 74 10.57 -21.25 -2.67
N GLY A 75 9.34 -21.13 -2.17
CA GLY A 75 8.23 -21.99 -2.56
C GLY A 75 7.61 -21.54 -3.89
N SER A 76 7.18 -22.50 -4.71
CA SER A 76 6.35 -22.25 -5.88
C SER A 76 5.02 -22.98 -5.71
N PHE A 77 3.91 -22.24 -5.71
CA PHE A 77 2.59 -22.77 -5.38
C PHE A 77 1.63 -22.58 -6.54
N LYS A 78 0.71 -23.51 -6.77
CA LYS A 78 -0.25 -23.45 -7.89
C LYS A 78 -1.53 -24.21 -7.56
N GLY A 79 -2.66 -23.65 -7.95
CA GLY A 79 -3.98 -24.23 -7.76
C GLY A 79 -4.61 -23.83 -6.43
N ASP A 80 -5.87 -24.23 -6.25
CA ASP A 80 -6.56 -24.07 -4.98
C ASP A 80 -5.94 -25.00 -3.92
N ARG A 81 -6.08 -24.66 -2.63
CA ARG A 81 -5.48 -25.40 -1.51
C ARG A 81 -3.95 -25.46 -1.60
N SER A 82 -3.32 -24.43 -2.15
CA SER A 82 -1.87 -24.35 -2.35
C SER A 82 -1.32 -23.04 -1.80
N GLY A 83 -0.20 -23.10 -1.09
CA GLY A 83 0.35 -21.94 -0.40
C GLY A 83 1.38 -22.27 0.67
N CYS A 84 1.93 -21.26 1.34
CA CYS A 84 2.79 -21.52 2.50
C CYS A 84 1.95 -22.13 3.64
N ILE A 85 0.83 -21.51 3.96
CA ILE A 85 -0.09 -21.95 5.01
C ILE A 85 -1.49 -22.05 4.42
N VAL A 86 -2.11 -23.23 4.53
CA VAL A 86 -3.47 -23.48 4.09
C VAL A 86 -4.29 -24.00 5.25
N CYS A 87 -5.32 -23.24 5.65
CA CYS A 87 -6.29 -23.65 6.67
C CYS A 87 -7.65 -23.88 6.02
N CYS A 88 -8.18 -25.09 6.16
CA CYS A 88 -9.51 -25.46 5.64
C CYS A 88 -10.27 -26.35 6.63
N GLY A 89 -11.41 -26.92 6.21
CA GLY A 89 -12.20 -27.80 7.07
C GLY A 89 -12.75 -27.08 8.31
N THR A 90 -12.45 -27.61 9.49
CA THR A 90 -12.92 -27.13 10.79
C THR A 90 -11.82 -26.46 11.61
N VAL A 91 -10.77 -25.93 10.97
CA VAL A 91 -9.81 -25.04 11.63
C VAL A 91 -10.57 -23.84 12.19
N THR A 92 -10.31 -23.48 13.44
CA THR A 92 -10.98 -22.40 14.16
C THR A 92 -10.17 -21.11 14.19
N GLN A 93 -8.84 -21.21 14.09
CA GLN A 93 -7.95 -20.05 14.18
C GLN A 93 -6.63 -20.26 13.45
N CYS A 94 -6.15 -19.21 12.80
CA CYS A 94 -4.81 -19.11 12.22
C CYS A 94 -4.17 -17.81 12.71
N THR A 95 -3.14 -17.94 13.55
CA THR A 95 -2.37 -16.83 14.11
C THR A 95 -0.98 -16.77 13.50
N ILE A 96 -0.61 -15.60 12.96
CA ILE A 96 0.69 -15.35 12.33
C ILE A 96 1.27 -14.07 12.89
N GLU A 97 2.47 -14.15 13.44
CA GLU A 97 3.14 -13.03 14.11
C GLU A 97 4.60 -12.98 13.68
N SER A 98 5.05 -11.79 13.26
CA SER A 98 6.44 -11.47 12.94
C SER A 98 7.07 -12.45 11.94
N CYS A 99 6.28 -12.92 10.98
CA CYS A 99 6.72 -13.88 9.97
C CYS A 99 7.11 -13.19 8.67
N GLU A 100 7.96 -13.85 7.89
CA GLU A 100 8.42 -13.37 6.60
C GLU A 100 8.00 -14.33 5.48
N PHE A 101 7.29 -13.83 4.48
CA PHE A 101 6.89 -14.54 3.28
C PHE A 101 7.56 -13.88 2.08
N ILE A 102 8.79 -14.28 1.80
CA ILE A 102 9.66 -13.61 0.84
C ILE A 102 10.12 -14.58 -0.25
N GLU A 103 10.39 -14.08 -1.45
CA GLU A 103 10.92 -14.89 -2.56
C GLU A 103 10.05 -16.13 -2.88
N ASN A 104 8.72 -16.05 -2.71
CA ASN A 104 7.80 -17.13 -3.08
C ASN A 104 7.09 -16.81 -4.38
N LYS A 105 6.82 -17.83 -5.19
CA LYS A 105 6.04 -17.72 -6.43
C LYS A 105 4.63 -18.27 -6.22
N PHE A 106 3.68 -17.37 -6.02
CA PHE A 106 2.26 -17.70 -5.97
C PHE A 106 1.65 -17.64 -7.37
N ASN A 107 1.30 -18.81 -7.93
CA ASN A 107 0.59 -18.91 -9.19
C ASN A 107 -0.94 -18.90 -8.97
N ILE A 108 -1.71 -19.00 -10.06
CA ILE A 108 -3.18 -18.91 -10.05
C ILE A 108 -3.77 -19.86 -9.00
N GLY A 109 -4.67 -19.33 -8.17
CA GLY A 109 -5.40 -20.08 -7.14
C GLY A 109 -4.70 -20.18 -5.78
N SER A 110 -3.39 -19.98 -5.75
CA SER A 110 -2.54 -20.13 -4.55
C SER A 110 -2.31 -18.83 -3.80
N ALA A 111 -1.95 -18.92 -2.52
CA ALA A 111 -1.60 -17.75 -1.71
C ALA A 111 -0.52 -18.05 -0.66
N ALA A 112 0.16 -17.04 -0.11
CA ALA A 112 1.06 -17.26 1.03
C ALA A 112 0.27 -17.81 2.23
N VAL A 113 -0.87 -17.18 2.54
CA VAL A 113 -1.82 -17.62 3.57
C VAL A 113 -3.19 -17.78 2.92
N GLN A 114 -3.71 -19.01 2.95
CA GLN A 114 -5.00 -19.36 2.36
C GLN A 114 -5.96 -19.90 3.43
N ILE A 115 -7.00 -19.13 3.75
CA ILE A 115 -8.07 -19.53 4.67
C ILE A 115 -9.32 -19.87 3.87
N MET A 116 -9.73 -21.13 3.90
CA MET A 116 -10.80 -21.67 3.03
C MET A 116 -12.12 -21.97 3.77
N THR A 117 -12.26 -21.49 5.01
CA THR A 117 -13.45 -21.72 5.83
C THR A 117 -13.84 -20.45 6.57
N PRO A 118 -15.14 -20.09 6.60
CA PRO A 118 -15.62 -18.86 7.25
C PRO A 118 -15.47 -18.88 8.77
N ASN A 119 -15.35 -20.07 9.37
CA ASN A 119 -15.25 -20.26 10.81
C ASN A 119 -13.82 -20.09 11.34
N CYS A 120 -12.80 -20.06 10.47
CA CYS A 120 -11.42 -19.87 10.89
C CYS A 120 -11.14 -18.38 11.05
N ILE A 121 -10.84 -17.95 12.27
CA ILE A 121 -10.44 -16.57 12.55
C ILE A 121 -9.01 -16.38 12.04
N LEU A 122 -8.79 -15.39 11.17
CA LEU A 122 -7.45 -15.00 10.73
C LEU A 122 -6.94 -13.86 11.62
N LEU A 123 -5.90 -14.14 12.39
CA LEU A 123 -5.25 -13.17 13.26
C LEU A 123 -3.79 -13.00 12.82
N MET A 124 -3.46 -11.88 12.20
CA MET A 124 -2.07 -11.47 12.03
C MET A 124 -1.84 -10.31 12.97
N HIS A 125 -1.23 -10.57 14.12
CA HIS A 125 -1.05 -9.56 15.16
C HIS A 125 0.42 -9.52 15.55
N ASN A 126 0.97 -8.31 15.68
CA ASN A 126 2.23 -8.10 16.37
C ASN A 126 1.96 -7.17 17.55
N GLU A 127 2.45 -7.53 18.73
CA GLU A 127 2.31 -6.68 19.93
C GLU A 127 3.03 -5.34 19.82
N THR A 128 4.00 -5.22 18.91
CA THR A 128 4.81 -4.00 18.73
C THR A 128 5.03 -3.65 17.26
N SER A 129 5.12 -2.36 16.93
CA SER A 129 5.39 -1.85 15.59
C SER A 129 6.76 -2.26 15.01
N ASN A 130 7.69 -2.71 15.87
CA ASN A 130 9.09 -2.96 15.53
C ASN A 130 9.33 -4.39 15.04
N LYS A 131 8.34 -5.28 15.18
CA LYS A 131 8.38 -6.63 14.63
C LYS A 131 7.17 -6.77 13.73
N ARG A 132 7.38 -6.64 12.42
CA ARG A 132 6.31 -6.60 11.43
C ARG A 132 6.28 -7.92 10.68
N THR A 133 5.08 -8.37 10.31
CA THR A 133 4.94 -9.47 9.36
C THR A 133 5.17 -8.90 7.97
N THR A 134 5.98 -9.54 7.14
CA THR A 134 6.32 -9.02 5.82
C THR A 134 5.94 -10.00 4.72
N PHE A 135 5.21 -9.51 3.74
CA PHE A 135 4.95 -10.17 2.47
C PHE A 135 5.65 -9.40 1.35
N SER A 136 6.55 -10.07 0.66
CA SER A 136 7.20 -9.50 -0.53
C SER A 136 7.26 -10.52 -1.65
N GLY A 137 7.10 -10.01 -2.85
CA GLY A 137 7.00 -10.80 -4.06
C GLY A 137 8.34 -10.92 -4.77
N LEU A 138 8.27 -11.37 -6.00
CA LEU A 138 9.40 -11.36 -6.91
C LEU A 138 9.43 -10.04 -7.68
N ASN A 139 10.58 -9.74 -8.28
CA ASN A 139 10.75 -8.52 -9.09
C ASN A 139 9.75 -8.43 -10.26
N ALA A 140 9.67 -7.26 -10.89
CA ALA A 140 8.74 -6.98 -11.99
C ALA A 140 8.82 -7.96 -13.19
N LYS A 141 9.93 -8.70 -13.35
CA LYS A 141 10.09 -9.73 -14.39
C LYS A 141 9.38 -11.04 -14.05
N ASN A 142 8.95 -11.23 -12.81
CA ASN A 142 8.35 -12.45 -12.29
C ASN A 142 7.02 -12.13 -11.59
N PRO A 143 5.99 -11.68 -12.33
CA PRO A 143 4.74 -11.28 -11.72
C PRO A 143 4.03 -12.48 -11.06
N LEU A 144 3.39 -12.22 -9.92
CA LEU A 144 2.61 -13.20 -9.17
C LEU A 144 1.19 -13.27 -9.74
N THR A 145 0.68 -14.47 -10.03
CA THR A 145 -0.73 -14.65 -10.44
C THR A 145 -1.64 -15.11 -9.30
N GLY A 146 -1.07 -15.38 -8.12
CA GLY A 146 -1.75 -15.69 -6.87
C GLY A 146 -1.76 -14.52 -5.90
N GLN A 147 -2.04 -14.79 -4.63
CA GLN A 147 -2.19 -13.76 -3.60
C GLN A 147 -1.15 -13.85 -2.49
N PHE A 148 -0.99 -12.80 -1.68
CA PHE A 148 -0.35 -12.97 -0.37
C PHE A 148 -1.33 -13.58 0.61
N ILE A 149 -2.52 -12.99 0.73
CA ILE A 149 -3.58 -13.49 1.59
C ILE A 149 -4.82 -13.73 0.75
N LYS A 150 -5.38 -14.93 0.80
CA LYS A 150 -6.68 -15.28 0.23
C LYS A 150 -7.54 -15.91 1.32
N THR A 151 -8.62 -15.24 1.70
CA THR A 151 -9.43 -15.66 2.85
C THR A 151 -10.93 -15.63 2.55
N PHE A 152 -11.62 -16.66 3.07
CA PHE A 152 -13.08 -16.72 3.18
C PHE A 152 -13.53 -16.54 4.64
N SER A 153 -12.67 -16.04 5.53
CA SER A 153 -12.97 -15.88 6.95
C SER A 153 -13.98 -14.77 7.24
N SER A 154 -14.87 -15.03 8.19
CA SER A 154 -15.81 -14.04 8.72
C SER A 154 -15.15 -13.04 9.66
N LYS A 155 -13.95 -13.35 10.17
CA LYS A 155 -13.20 -12.51 11.11
C LYS A 155 -11.74 -12.42 10.70
N VAL A 156 -11.37 -11.28 10.12
CA VAL A 156 -10.02 -10.97 9.69
C VAL A 156 -9.50 -9.81 10.53
N SER A 157 -8.39 -10.03 11.24
CA SER A 157 -7.66 -8.97 11.92
C SER A 157 -6.21 -9.05 11.49
N ILE A 158 -5.74 -8.03 10.77
CA ILE A 158 -4.37 -7.92 10.29
C ILE A 158 -3.81 -6.61 10.86
N SER A 159 -2.74 -6.70 11.64
CA SER A 159 -2.04 -5.54 12.18
C SER A 159 -0.53 -5.61 11.95
N CYS A 160 0.12 -4.45 11.95
CA CYS A 160 1.58 -4.33 11.87
C CYS A 160 2.19 -5.19 10.75
N THR A 161 1.60 -5.14 9.55
CA THR A 161 2.00 -5.98 8.42
C THR A 161 2.40 -5.13 7.22
N ASP A 162 3.50 -5.51 6.57
CA ASP A 162 4.02 -4.87 5.37
C ASP A 162 3.77 -5.76 4.14
N PHE A 163 3.06 -5.22 3.16
CA PHE A 163 2.89 -5.77 1.83
C PHE A 163 3.66 -4.90 0.86
N ILE A 164 4.81 -5.38 0.39
CA ILE A 164 5.78 -4.54 -0.32
C ILE A 164 6.28 -5.16 -1.63
N ASP A 165 6.70 -4.29 -2.55
CA ASP A 165 7.56 -4.59 -3.70
C ASP A 165 7.15 -5.81 -4.51
N SER A 166 5.96 -5.73 -5.12
CA SER A 166 5.41 -6.86 -5.87
C SER A 166 4.70 -6.43 -7.13
N THR A 167 4.88 -7.20 -8.19
CA THR A 167 4.06 -7.09 -9.39
C THR A 167 3.14 -8.28 -9.49
N PHE A 168 1.85 -8.04 -9.64
CA PHE A 168 0.81 -9.04 -9.84
C PHE A 168 0.34 -9.08 -11.30
N SER A 169 -0.17 -10.23 -11.70
CA SER A 169 -0.78 -10.47 -13.00
C SER A 169 -2.01 -11.38 -12.85
N GLY A 170 -2.83 -11.46 -13.88
CA GLY A 170 -4.13 -12.13 -13.82
C GLY A 170 -4.97 -11.61 -12.64
N GLN A 171 -5.46 -12.55 -11.83
CA GLN A 171 -6.28 -12.29 -10.64
C GLN A 171 -5.44 -12.16 -9.35
N GLY A 172 -4.12 -11.94 -9.46
CA GLY A 172 -3.24 -11.79 -8.31
C GLY A 172 -3.36 -10.42 -7.65
N ASN A 173 -3.20 -10.37 -6.32
CA ASN A 173 -3.11 -9.16 -5.51
C ASN A 173 -2.55 -9.43 -4.11
N ALA A 174 -2.34 -8.40 -3.28
CA ALA A 174 -1.89 -8.64 -1.92
C ALA A 174 -2.96 -9.37 -1.08
N VAL A 175 -4.17 -8.82 -0.96
CA VAL A 175 -5.21 -9.36 -0.08
C VAL A 175 -6.52 -9.54 -0.85
N THR A 176 -6.99 -10.78 -0.92
CA THR A 176 -8.34 -11.13 -1.38
C THR A 176 -9.19 -11.63 -0.21
N ILE A 177 -10.33 -10.99 0.01
CA ILE A 177 -11.34 -11.39 0.98
C ILE A 177 -12.63 -11.71 0.23
N ASN A 178 -13.15 -12.91 0.36
CA ASN A 178 -14.42 -13.30 -0.26
C ASN A 178 -15.31 -13.94 0.80
N GLU A 179 -16.20 -13.16 1.40
CA GLU A 179 -17.03 -13.61 2.51
C GLU A 179 -18.51 -13.37 2.20
N LYS A 180 -19.31 -14.43 2.38
CA LYS A 180 -20.75 -14.48 2.14
C LYS A 180 -21.57 -14.41 3.43
N GLN A 181 -20.96 -14.59 4.60
CA GLN A 181 -21.54 -14.45 5.93
C GLN A 181 -21.38 -13.02 6.47
N ALA A 182 -21.92 -12.78 7.67
CA ALA A 182 -21.68 -11.54 8.40
C ALA A 182 -20.19 -11.49 8.77
N SER A 183 -19.53 -10.36 8.52
CA SER A 183 -18.07 -10.28 8.60
C SER A 183 -17.52 -9.05 9.31
N GLU A 184 -16.36 -9.23 9.90
CA GLU A 184 -15.56 -8.19 10.53
C GLU A 184 -14.13 -8.25 9.99
N ILE A 185 -13.69 -7.16 9.39
CA ILE A 185 -12.39 -7.03 8.73
C ILE A 185 -11.71 -5.79 9.31
N ASN A 186 -10.60 -6.01 10.02
CA ASN A 186 -9.81 -4.98 10.64
C ASN A 186 -8.38 -5.02 10.08
N LEU A 187 -7.93 -3.88 9.56
CA LEU A 187 -6.57 -3.62 9.09
C LEU A 187 -6.01 -2.46 9.92
N ILE A 188 -4.94 -2.68 10.68
CA ILE A 188 -4.41 -1.67 11.61
C ILE A 188 -2.89 -1.55 11.43
N TRP A 189 -2.35 -0.34 11.24
CA TRP A 189 -0.90 -0.15 11.04
C TRP A 189 -0.31 -1.03 9.92
N CYS A 190 -1.07 -1.24 8.84
CA CYS A 190 -0.63 -2.00 7.68
C CYS A 190 -0.05 -1.07 6.61
N ASN A 191 1.03 -1.49 5.97
CA ASN A 191 1.62 -0.77 4.84
C ASN A 191 1.44 -1.58 3.57
N PHE A 192 0.92 -0.94 2.53
CA PHE A 192 0.83 -1.45 1.18
C PHE A 192 1.63 -0.48 0.30
N THR A 193 2.82 -0.91 -0.11
CA THR A 193 3.77 -0.02 -0.80
C THR A 193 4.32 -0.66 -2.05
N ASN A 194 4.34 0.10 -3.15
CA ASN A 194 4.91 -0.33 -4.43
C ASN A 194 4.31 -1.66 -4.97
N LEU A 195 2.99 -1.82 -4.81
CA LEU A 195 2.24 -2.96 -5.33
C LEU A 195 1.67 -2.63 -6.71
N ARG A 196 2.07 -3.38 -7.73
CA ARG A 196 1.73 -3.11 -9.14
C ARG A 196 0.92 -4.25 -9.74
N THR A 197 0.02 -3.98 -10.68
CA THR A 197 -0.52 -4.98 -11.60
C THR A 197 0.00 -4.72 -13.01
N ASN A 198 0.20 -5.75 -13.83
CA ASN A 198 0.67 -5.61 -15.21
C ASN A 198 -0.26 -6.25 -16.27
N SER A 199 -1.41 -6.76 -15.86
CA SER A 199 -2.39 -7.43 -16.73
C SER A 199 -3.75 -6.73 -16.69
N GLY A 200 -4.52 -6.89 -17.78
CA GLY A 200 -5.86 -6.30 -17.97
C GLY A 200 -6.97 -6.79 -17.02
N ASP A 201 -6.67 -7.75 -16.14
CA ASP A 201 -7.64 -8.40 -15.26
C ASP A 201 -8.07 -7.50 -14.07
N GLN A 202 -9.24 -7.80 -13.51
CA GLN A 202 -10.13 -6.84 -12.84
C GLN A 202 -9.89 -6.61 -11.33
N ILE A 203 -8.71 -6.96 -10.80
CA ILE A 203 -8.49 -6.97 -9.33
C ILE A 203 -7.60 -5.82 -8.88
N SER A 204 -7.95 -5.25 -7.72
CA SER A 204 -7.16 -4.21 -7.05
C SER A 204 -5.80 -4.72 -6.59
N SER A 205 -4.75 -3.89 -6.69
CA SER A 205 -3.38 -4.30 -6.37
C SER A 205 -3.16 -4.63 -4.88
N CYS A 206 -3.83 -3.89 -3.98
CA CYS A 206 -3.68 -4.06 -2.53
C CYS A 206 -4.78 -4.96 -1.98
N ILE A 207 -6.02 -4.48 -1.98
CA ILE A 207 -7.14 -5.16 -1.32
C ILE A 207 -8.29 -5.29 -2.31
N HIS A 208 -8.79 -6.52 -2.44
CA HIS A 208 -10.03 -6.80 -3.12
C HIS A 208 -10.93 -7.59 -2.19
N SER A 209 -12.04 -6.99 -1.77
CA SER A 209 -12.99 -7.62 -0.87
C SER A 209 -14.37 -7.73 -1.51
N ILE A 210 -14.96 -8.92 -1.51
CA ILE A 210 -16.35 -9.20 -1.85
C ILE A 210 -17.05 -9.61 -0.55
N LEU A 211 -17.96 -8.76 -0.08
CA LEU A 211 -18.61 -8.88 1.23
C LEU A 211 -20.11 -9.10 1.09
N SER A 212 -20.76 -9.58 2.14
CA SER A 212 -22.19 -9.91 2.10
C SER A 212 -23.08 -8.75 2.52
N SER A 213 -23.73 -8.09 1.57
CA SER A 213 -24.79 -7.12 1.89
C SER A 213 -25.97 -7.82 2.56
N GLU A 214 -26.23 -9.09 2.27
CA GLU A 214 -27.37 -9.80 2.88
C GLU A 214 -27.19 -9.97 4.39
N ASN A 215 -25.97 -10.29 4.83
CA ASN A 215 -25.66 -10.61 6.22
C ASN A 215 -24.99 -9.44 6.98
N GLY A 216 -24.50 -8.42 6.27
CA GLY A 216 -23.82 -7.27 6.84
C GLY A 216 -22.31 -7.45 6.93
N PHE A 217 -21.60 -6.35 7.13
CA PHE A 217 -20.15 -6.35 7.28
C PHE A 217 -19.63 -5.09 7.99
N LEU A 218 -18.49 -5.23 8.66
CA LEU A 218 -17.63 -4.15 9.11
C LEU A 218 -16.29 -4.26 8.40
N PHE A 219 -15.92 -3.24 7.63
CA PHE A 219 -14.59 -3.07 7.07
C PHE A 219 -13.95 -1.85 7.71
N ASN A 220 -12.83 -2.03 8.41
CA ASN A 220 -12.09 -0.98 9.09
C ASN A 220 -10.62 -1.02 8.67
N ALA A 221 -10.11 0.11 8.19
CA ALA A 221 -8.69 0.36 8.00
C ALA A 221 -8.28 1.56 8.87
N GLU A 222 -7.30 1.34 9.75
CA GLU A 222 -6.85 2.32 10.73
C GLU A 222 -5.32 2.47 10.66
N TYR A 223 -4.84 3.72 10.59
CA TYR A 223 -3.41 4.03 10.49
C TYR A 223 -2.68 3.24 9.40
N CYS A 224 -3.36 2.95 8.29
CA CYS A 224 -2.79 2.19 7.19
C CYS A 224 -2.20 3.13 6.13
N THR A 225 -1.10 2.71 5.52
CA THR A 225 -0.48 3.40 4.39
C THR A 225 -0.73 2.63 3.10
N PHE A 226 -1.22 3.32 2.08
CA PHE A 226 -1.35 2.81 0.72
C PHE A 226 -0.59 3.76 -0.19
N SER A 227 0.64 3.40 -0.54
CA SER A 227 1.55 4.28 -1.29
C SER A 227 2.10 3.61 -2.54
N ASP A 228 2.22 4.39 -3.62
CA ASP A 228 2.88 3.96 -4.85
C ASP A 228 2.28 2.70 -5.49
N CYS A 229 0.99 2.43 -5.25
CA CYS A 229 0.33 1.25 -5.76
C CYS A 229 -0.30 1.55 -7.13
N ARG A 230 -0.03 0.69 -8.11
CA ARG A 230 -0.44 0.90 -9.50
C ARG A 230 -1.34 -0.22 -10.00
N TYR A 231 -2.51 0.15 -10.49
CA TYR A 231 -3.42 -0.72 -11.23
C TYR A 231 -3.37 -0.37 -12.72
N ASN A 232 -2.80 -1.27 -13.53
CA ASN A 232 -2.64 -1.10 -14.99
C ASN A 232 -3.66 -1.91 -15.81
N GLY A 233 -4.84 -2.19 -15.27
CA GLY A 233 -5.87 -2.92 -16.01
C GLY A 233 -6.43 -2.15 -17.20
N LEU A 234 -7.22 -2.82 -18.03
CA LEU A 234 -7.90 -2.19 -19.16
C LEU A 234 -8.95 -1.19 -18.64
N SER A 235 -9.02 -0.02 -19.28
CA SER A 235 -9.88 1.09 -18.83
C SER A 235 -11.34 0.68 -18.75
N GLN A 236 -12.04 1.05 -17.66
CA GLN A 236 -13.48 0.86 -17.36
C GLN A 236 -13.87 -0.31 -16.43
N VAL A 237 -13.01 -0.74 -15.51
CA VAL A 237 -13.37 -1.72 -14.45
C VAL A 237 -13.12 -1.17 -13.03
N ILE A 238 -13.56 -1.93 -12.02
CA ILE A 238 -13.60 -1.56 -10.59
C ILE A 238 -12.19 -1.66 -9.93
N GLY A 239 -11.12 -1.84 -10.70
CA GLY A 239 -9.75 -2.06 -10.19
C GLY A 239 -9.01 -0.77 -9.79
N ASN A 240 -8.44 -0.77 -8.58
CA ASN A 240 -7.76 0.36 -7.92
C ASN A 240 -6.63 -0.17 -7.01
N ALA A 241 -6.15 0.63 -6.05
CA ALA A 241 -5.41 0.07 -4.92
C ALA A 241 -6.34 -0.77 -4.02
N ILE A 242 -7.54 -0.27 -3.74
CA ILE A 242 -8.53 -0.91 -2.87
C ILE A 242 -9.89 -1.00 -3.58
N THR A 243 -10.49 -2.18 -3.59
CA THR A 243 -11.87 -2.42 -4.03
C THR A 243 -12.66 -3.10 -2.93
N ILE A 244 -13.77 -2.49 -2.52
CA ILE A 244 -14.76 -3.06 -1.63
C ILE A 244 -16.07 -3.23 -2.39
N GLN A 245 -16.50 -4.47 -2.54
CA GLN A 245 -17.68 -4.84 -3.31
C GLN A 245 -18.70 -5.61 -2.49
N SER A 246 -19.96 -5.40 -2.83
CA SER A 246 -21.04 -6.23 -2.32
C SER A 246 -22.27 -6.19 -3.22
N GLN A 247 -22.94 -7.34 -3.38
CA GLN A 247 -24.22 -7.41 -4.10
C GLN A 247 -25.29 -6.52 -3.47
N SER A 248 -26.35 -6.23 -4.24
CA SER A 248 -27.56 -5.61 -3.68
C SER A 248 -28.33 -6.56 -2.80
N SER A 249 -28.97 -6.00 -1.77
CA SER A 249 -29.83 -6.70 -0.82
C SER A 249 -30.80 -5.73 -0.16
N ASP A 250 -32.06 -6.17 -0.04
CA ASP A 250 -33.13 -5.44 0.66
C ASP A 250 -33.19 -5.78 2.15
N ARG A 251 -32.42 -6.77 2.62
CA ARG A 251 -32.37 -7.10 4.06
C ARG A 251 -31.83 -5.94 4.88
N SER A 252 -32.43 -5.73 6.05
CA SER A 252 -31.90 -4.82 7.07
C SER A 252 -30.67 -5.48 7.72
N ALA A 253 -29.49 -5.04 7.31
CA ALA A 253 -28.22 -5.47 7.87
C ALA A 253 -27.28 -4.27 8.03
N VAL A 254 -26.40 -4.33 9.02
CA VAL A 254 -25.41 -3.28 9.27
C VAL A 254 -24.24 -3.45 8.29
N ARG A 255 -23.93 -2.38 7.57
CA ARG A 255 -22.85 -2.35 6.57
C ARG A 255 -22.04 -1.09 6.81
N THR A 256 -20.80 -1.25 7.24
CA THR A 256 -19.94 -0.12 7.61
C THR A 256 -18.57 -0.26 6.95
N ILE A 257 -18.11 0.82 6.32
CA ILE A 257 -16.76 0.99 5.81
C ILE A 257 -16.16 2.19 6.52
N ARG A 258 -15.00 1.99 7.14
CA ARG A 258 -14.27 3.02 7.85
C ARG A 258 -12.80 3.04 7.44
N PHE A 259 -12.33 4.23 7.09
CA PHE A 259 -10.92 4.56 7.01
C PHE A 259 -10.63 5.62 8.08
N THR A 260 -9.61 5.41 8.90
CA THR A 260 -9.26 6.34 9.98
C THR A 260 -7.75 6.52 10.03
N GLU A 261 -7.29 7.76 10.01
CA GLU A 261 -5.85 8.09 10.07
C GLU A 261 -5.01 7.38 8.99
N CYS A 262 -5.61 7.12 7.82
CA CYS A 262 -4.93 6.46 6.72
C CYS A 262 -4.19 7.47 5.82
N ILE A 263 -3.06 7.04 5.26
CA ILE A 263 -2.27 7.79 4.27
C ILE A 263 -2.39 7.09 2.93
N ILE A 264 -3.02 7.74 1.95
CA ILE A 264 -3.32 7.16 0.64
C ILE A 264 -2.68 8.04 -0.44
N THR A 265 -1.47 7.70 -0.86
CA THR A 265 -0.65 8.58 -1.70
C THR A 265 -0.12 7.92 -2.95
N ASN A 266 -0.05 8.69 -4.04
CA ASN A 266 0.54 8.25 -5.32
C ASN A 266 -0.03 6.92 -5.86
N ASN A 267 -1.32 6.65 -5.62
CA ASN A 267 -1.99 5.48 -6.18
C ASN A 267 -2.46 5.78 -7.61
N ARG A 268 -2.39 4.78 -8.48
CA ARG A 268 -2.80 4.88 -9.88
C ARG A 268 -3.84 3.82 -10.19
N GLY A 269 -4.95 4.24 -10.77
CA GLY A 269 -5.99 3.35 -11.27
C GLY A 269 -6.42 3.72 -12.68
N ASN A 270 -6.32 2.76 -13.61
CA ASN A 270 -7.09 2.79 -14.86
C ASN A 270 -8.58 2.42 -14.64
N GLY A 271 -9.03 2.32 -13.39
CA GLY A 271 -10.41 2.05 -13.01
C GLY A 271 -11.22 3.31 -12.70
N TYR A 272 -12.37 3.13 -12.02
CA TYR A 272 -13.24 4.26 -11.67
C TYR A 272 -12.67 5.21 -10.60
N GLY A 273 -11.86 4.71 -9.67
CA GLY A 273 -11.13 5.54 -8.70
C GLY A 273 -9.63 5.60 -9.05
N GLY A 274 -8.88 6.38 -8.29
CA GLY A 274 -7.41 6.33 -8.31
C GLY A 274 -6.83 5.56 -7.14
N ALA A 275 -7.52 5.53 -6.00
CA ALA A 275 -7.10 4.76 -4.83
C ALA A 275 -8.17 3.78 -4.32
N ILE A 276 -9.41 4.24 -4.11
CA ILE A 276 -10.46 3.43 -3.48
C ILE A 276 -11.69 3.38 -4.37
N VAL A 277 -12.22 2.17 -4.58
CA VAL A 277 -13.60 1.96 -5.05
C VAL A 277 -14.43 1.26 -3.99
N VAL A 278 -15.57 1.87 -3.70
CA VAL A 278 -16.65 1.26 -2.93
C VAL A 278 -17.81 1.03 -3.88
N ASP A 279 -18.13 -0.23 -4.16
CA ASP A 279 -19.26 -0.64 -5.01
C ASP A 279 -20.17 -1.58 -4.22
N VAL A 280 -21.09 -0.98 -3.47
CA VAL A 280 -21.97 -1.68 -2.53
C VAL A 280 -23.40 -1.50 -3.01
N GLY A 281 -24.05 -2.56 -3.49
CA GLY A 281 -25.42 -2.53 -4.02
C GLY A 281 -26.53 -2.24 -2.99
N SER A 282 -26.18 -1.89 -1.75
CA SER A 282 -27.09 -1.65 -0.63
C SER A 282 -26.68 -0.41 0.16
N LYS A 283 -27.57 0.06 1.05
CA LYS A 283 -27.27 1.18 1.95
C LYS A 283 -26.10 0.81 2.88
N CYS A 284 -25.10 1.65 2.92
CA CYS A 284 -23.86 1.44 3.66
C CYS A 284 -23.39 2.74 4.34
N THR A 285 -22.93 2.63 5.58
CA THR A 285 -22.30 3.72 6.30
C THR A 285 -20.83 3.80 5.87
N ILE A 286 -20.44 4.90 5.24
CA ILE A 286 -19.06 5.12 4.79
C ILE A 286 -18.50 6.30 5.58
N ASN A 287 -17.37 6.09 6.26
CA ASN A 287 -16.66 7.14 6.99
C ASN A 287 -15.17 7.11 6.65
N VAL A 288 -14.61 8.29 6.38
CA VAL A 288 -13.19 8.53 6.16
C VAL A 288 -12.81 9.66 7.09
N ILE A 289 -12.05 9.36 8.14
CA ILE A 289 -11.82 10.27 9.26
C ILE A 289 -10.33 10.52 9.38
N ASP A 290 -9.95 11.78 9.55
CA ASP A 290 -8.55 12.19 9.74
C ASP A 290 -7.62 11.49 8.72
N SER A 291 -8.04 11.32 7.46
CA SER A 291 -7.26 10.60 6.44
C SER A 291 -6.72 11.55 5.38
N TYR A 292 -5.58 11.22 4.79
CA TYR A 292 -4.93 12.06 3.80
C TYR A 292 -4.77 11.36 2.46
N PHE A 293 -5.16 12.09 1.42
CA PHE A 293 -5.02 11.66 0.05
C PHE A 293 -4.10 12.62 -0.69
N SER A 294 -3.18 12.09 -1.49
CA SER A 294 -2.33 12.96 -2.30
C SER A 294 -1.88 12.27 -3.56
N GLU A 295 -1.85 13.04 -4.63
CA GLU A 295 -1.34 12.59 -5.92
C GLU A 295 -2.00 11.30 -6.41
N ASN A 296 -3.20 10.93 -5.98
CA ASN A 296 -3.85 9.77 -6.54
C ASN A 296 -4.39 10.13 -7.94
N TYR A 297 -4.48 9.15 -8.83
CA TYR A 297 -4.99 9.37 -10.17
C TYR A 297 -5.90 8.23 -10.63
N GLY A 298 -7.11 8.60 -11.05
CA GLY A 298 -8.14 7.68 -11.52
C GLY A 298 -8.99 8.26 -12.64
N ILE A 299 -9.73 7.41 -13.36
CA ILE A 299 -10.50 7.86 -14.54
C ILE A 299 -11.73 8.69 -14.14
N LYS A 300 -12.50 8.27 -13.13
CA LYS A 300 -13.70 9.01 -12.71
C LYS A 300 -13.44 9.90 -11.50
N ALA A 301 -12.75 9.40 -10.50
CA ALA A 301 -12.32 10.14 -9.31
C ALA A 301 -10.87 9.81 -9.00
N ASN A 302 -10.14 10.78 -8.46
CA ASN A 302 -8.73 10.59 -8.15
C ASN A 302 -8.53 9.86 -6.83
N ASP A 303 -9.34 10.12 -5.80
CA ASP A 303 -9.19 9.44 -4.50
C ASP A 303 -10.19 8.29 -4.35
N ILE A 304 -11.48 8.61 -4.33
CA ILE A 304 -12.53 7.64 -3.99
C ILE A 304 -13.67 7.71 -5.00
N PHE A 305 -14.04 6.57 -5.55
CA PHE A 305 -15.29 6.40 -6.28
C PHE A 305 -16.25 5.54 -5.46
N ILE A 306 -17.46 6.06 -5.22
CA ILE A 306 -18.49 5.40 -4.42
C ILE A 306 -19.71 5.15 -5.29
N GLN A 307 -20.11 3.88 -5.39
CA GLN A 307 -21.37 3.43 -5.93
C GLN A 307 -22.17 2.77 -4.80
N SER A 308 -23.32 3.36 -4.47
CA SER A 308 -24.19 2.85 -3.40
C SER A 308 -25.65 3.27 -3.60
N THR A 309 -26.57 2.63 -2.86
CA THR A 309 -27.99 3.02 -2.85
C THR A 309 -28.33 4.08 -1.80
N ASN A 310 -27.34 4.60 -1.06
CA ASN A 310 -27.51 5.71 -0.11
C ASN A 310 -28.16 6.94 -0.77
N ILE A 311 -28.95 7.72 -0.03
CA ILE A 311 -29.50 9.00 -0.53
C ILE A 311 -28.47 10.14 -0.41
N ASN A 312 -28.67 11.27 -1.12
CA ASN A 312 -27.63 12.32 -1.24
C ASN A 312 -27.25 12.95 0.10
N GLN A 313 -28.17 12.97 1.06
CA GLN A 313 -27.92 13.51 2.40
C GLN A 313 -27.06 12.57 3.26
N GLU A 314 -26.93 11.28 2.92
CA GLU A 314 -26.23 10.28 3.73
C GLU A 314 -24.73 10.18 3.43
N ILE A 315 -24.29 10.66 2.27
CA ILE A 315 -22.87 10.75 1.91
C ILE A 315 -22.56 12.21 1.57
N ASN A 316 -21.97 12.90 2.52
CA ASN A 316 -21.62 14.32 2.47
C ASN A 316 -20.27 14.56 3.16
N LEU A 317 -19.82 15.82 3.26
CA LEU A 317 -18.50 16.15 3.82
C LEU A 317 -18.32 15.72 5.29
N ASN A 318 -19.38 15.54 6.08
CA ASN A 318 -19.26 15.03 7.45
C ASN A 318 -18.78 13.58 7.49
N ASN A 319 -19.04 12.80 6.44
CA ASN A 319 -18.49 11.46 6.28
C ASN A 319 -16.96 11.49 6.05
N PHE A 320 -16.40 12.63 5.68
CA PHE A 320 -14.97 12.84 5.38
C PHE A 320 -14.31 13.76 6.42
N LYS A 321 -14.77 13.70 7.68
CA LYS A 321 -14.37 14.62 8.75
C LYS A 321 -12.85 14.71 8.88
N ASN A 322 -12.33 15.94 8.89
CA ASN A 322 -10.90 16.25 9.00
C ASN A 322 -10.01 15.51 7.99
N SER A 323 -10.58 15.03 6.89
CA SER A 323 -9.82 14.39 5.83
C SER A 323 -9.49 15.41 4.76
N HIS A 324 -8.30 15.28 4.20
CA HIS A 324 -7.74 16.23 3.26
C HIS A 324 -7.32 15.54 1.98
N SER A 325 -7.32 16.28 0.86
CA SER A 325 -6.78 15.78 -0.40
C SER A 325 -6.06 16.86 -1.17
N ASP A 326 -4.87 16.51 -1.64
CA ASP A 326 -4.07 17.29 -2.59
C ASP A 326 -3.98 16.61 -3.97
N SER A 327 -4.81 15.60 -4.20
CA SER A 327 -5.01 15.00 -5.52
C SER A 327 -5.69 15.98 -6.47
N ILE A 328 -5.73 15.65 -7.76
CA ILE A 328 -6.47 16.46 -8.74
C ILE A 328 -7.99 16.30 -8.48
N ILE A 329 -8.76 17.35 -8.69
CA ILE A 329 -10.24 17.30 -8.60
C ILE A 329 -10.82 16.56 -9.83
N PRO A 330 -11.87 15.73 -9.68
CA PRO A 330 -12.62 15.47 -8.44
C PRO A 330 -11.92 14.48 -7.52
N HIS A 331 -11.87 14.83 -6.23
CA HIS A 331 -11.33 13.96 -5.18
C HIS A 331 -12.23 12.74 -5.03
N ILE A 332 -13.53 13.00 -4.82
CA ILE A 332 -14.53 11.96 -4.60
C ILE A 332 -15.64 12.09 -5.64
N LYS A 333 -16.04 10.98 -6.23
CA LYS A 333 -17.30 10.87 -6.99
C LYS A 333 -18.24 9.87 -6.36
N ILE A 334 -19.53 10.20 -6.39
CA ILE A 334 -20.60 9.35 -5.92
C ILE A 334 -21.54 9.09 -7.09
N ALA A 335 -21.73 7.82 -7.45
CA ALA A 335 -22.62 7.38 -8.52
C ALA A 335 -23.87 6.69 -7.94
N LYS A 336 -25.04 7.07 -8.47
CA LYS A 336 -26.36 6.53 -8.10
C LYS A 336 -27.18 6.31 -9.36
N GLY A 337 -27.21 5.09 -9.85
CA GLY A 337 -27.76 4.80 -11.18
C GLY A 337 -27.07 5.68 -12.23
N GLN A 338 -27.83 6.51 -12.94
CA GLN A 338 -27.30 7.41 -13.97
C GLN A 338 -26.85 8.79 -13.45
N LYS A 339 -27.00 9.10 -12.16
CA LYS A 339 -26.62 10.40 -11.58
C LYS A 339 -25.27 10.30 -10.89
N GLU A 340 -24.38 11.25 -11.16
CA GLU A 340 -23.09 11.40 -10.46
C GLU A 340 -23.06 12.73 -9.71
N SER A 341 -22.50 12.75 -8.50
CA SER A 341 -22.13 13.96 -7.75
C SER A 341 -20.65 13.94 -7.38
N LYS A 342 -20.12 15.12 -7.04
CA LYS A 342 -18.70 15.32 -6.70
C LYS A 342 -18.60 15.88 -5.28
N LEU A 343 -17.62 15.40 -4.50
CA LEU A 343 -17.20 16.00 -3.24
C LEU A 343 -15.71 16.27 -3.32
N ASN A 344 -15.30 17.47 -2.94
CA ASN A 344 -13.89 17.86 -2.91
C ASN A 344 -13.50 18.15 -1.46
N LEU A 345 -12.50 17.40 -0.99
CA LEU A 345 -11.84 17.65 0.28
C LEU A 345 -10.98 18.92 0.21
N THR A 346 -10.67 19.46 1.38
CA THR A 346 -9.79 20.63 1.51
C THR A 346 -8.32 20.23 1.39
N HIS A 347 -7.50 21.21 1.01
CA HIS A 347 -6.05 21.11 1.02
C HIS A 347 -5.51 20.78 2.42
N PHE A 348 -4.39 20.05 2.50
CA PHE A 348 -3.70 19.79 3.76
C PHE A 348 -2.53 20.76 4.00
N GLU A 349 -2.53 21.46 5.12
CA GLU A 349 -1.50 22.46 5.46
C GLU A 349 -0.11 21.86 5.83
N GLY A 350 0.07 20.54 5.68
CA GLY A 350 1.36 19.85 5.78
C GLY A 350 2.03 19.55 4.44
N SER A 351 1.40 19.91 3.32
CA SER A 351 1.90 19.69 1.97
C SER A 351 1.85 20.99 1.19
N PHE A 352 2.94 21.42 0.57
CA PHE A 352 2.95 22.63 -0.25
C PHE A 352 3.50 22.40 -1.64
N TYR A 353 2.99 23.16 -2.58
CA TYR A 353 3.45 23.18 -3.96
C TYR A 353 4.26 24.44 -4.21
N VAL A 354 5.31 24.32 -5.03
CA VAL A 354 6.13 25.45 -5.46
C VAL A 354 6.17 25.53 -6.99
N SER A 355 6.12 26.76 -7.52
CA SER A 355 6.31 27.04 -8.94
C SER A 355 6.76 28.49 -9.16
N ASN A 356 7.75 28.66 -10.05
CA ASN A 356 8.26 29.94 -10.52
C ASN A 356 7.31 30.62 -11.53
N LYS A 357 6.28 29.92 -12.01
CA LYS A 357 5.29 30.47 -12.94
C LYS A 357 4.43 31.54 -12.25
N THR A 358 4.02 32.55 -13.02
CA THR A 358 3.09 33.58 -12.56
C THR A 358 1.73 32.96 -12.22
N VAL A 359 1.19 33.30 -11.04
CA VAL A 359 -0.11 32.86 -10.54
C VAL A 359 -0.99 34.09 -10.29
N THR A 360 -2.29 33.99 -10.58
CA THR A 360 -3.26 35.03 -10.27
C THR A 360 -3.75 34.94 -8.81
N GLY A 361 -3.71 36.06 -8.09
CA GLY A 361 -4.11 36.13 -6.68
C GLY A 361 -3.02 35.71 -5.68
N THR A 362 -3.40 35.58 -4.41
CA THR A 362 -2.48 35.26 -3.31
C THR A 362 -2.08 33.79 -3.34
N ARG A 363 -0.78 33.50 -3.34
CA ARG A 363 -0.23 32.14 -3.19
C ARG A 363 -0.50 31.60 -1.80
N ASP A 364 -1.12 30.43 -1.71
CA ASP A 364 -1.48 29.77 -0.45
C ASP A 364 -0.75 28.43 -0.25
N GLY A 365 0.05 28.01 -1.23
CA GLY A 365 0.79 26.76 -1.17
C GLY A 365 0.02 25.57 -1.72
N SER A 366 -1.27 25.72 -2.05
CA SER A 366 -2.03 24.69 -2.77
C SER A 366 -1.51 24.49 -4.18
N ARG A 367 -1.85 23.36 -4.81
CA ARG A 367 -1.44 23.05 -6.18
C ARG A 367 -1.86 24.11 -7.20
N ASN A 368 -3.01 24.76 -7.00
CA ASN A 368 -3.52 25.81 -7.89
C ASN A 368 -2.88 27.17 -7.63
N LYS A 369 -2.37 27.40 -6.42
CA LYS A 369 -1.75 28.66 -5.99
C LYS A 369 -0.44 28.39 -5.25
N PRO A 370 0.54 27.74 -5.91
CA PRO A 370 1.78 27.29 -5.29
C PRO A 370 2.59 28.46 -4.74
N TYR A 371 3.44 28.24 -3.74
CA TYR A 371 4.43 29.22 -3.32
C TYR A 371 5.50 29.44 -4.39
N LEU A 372 6.21 30.56 -4.31
CA LEU A 372 7.24 30.91 -5.30
C LEU A 372 8.53 30.11 -5.10
N LEU A 373 8.88 29.81 -3.85
CA LEU A 373 10.15 29.21 -3.44
C LEU A 373 9.91 28.12 -2.39
N ILE A 374 10.78 27.11 -2.35
CA ILE A 374 10.83 26.09 -1.32
C ILE A 374 11.07 26.75 0.05
N GLN A 375 12.00 27.71 0.12
CA GLN A 375 12.34 28.40 1.37
C GLN A 375 11.13 29.11 2.01
N ASN A 376 10.24 29.67 1.19
CA ASN A 376 8.99 30.30 1.65
C ASN A 376 7.98 29.30 2.22
N SER A 377 8.10 28.03 1.81
CA SER A 377 7.20 26.95 2.20
C SER A 377 7.67 26.30 3.50
N ILE A 378 8.98 26.13 3.69
CA ILE A 378 9.58 25.51 4.88
C ILE A 378 9.14 26.23 6.17
N THR A 379 9.13 27.56 6.18
CA THR A 379 8.73 28.36 7.35
C THR A 379 7.27 28.21 7.73
N LYS A 380 6.45 27.66 6.83
CA LYS A 380 5.01 27.46 7.01
C LYS A 380 4.64 26.01 7.33
N LEU A 381 5.57 25.06 7.18
CA LEU A 381 5.34 23.63 7.41
C LEU A 381 5.41 23.23 8.89
N ASN A 382 4.80 24.04 9.76
CA ASN A 382 4.67 23.74 11.18
C ASN A 382 3.19 23.58 11.52
N TYR A 383 2.63 22.43 11.14
CA TYR A 383 1.24 22.10 11.46
C TYR A 383 1.17 21.20 12.70
N THR A 384 0.10 21.39 13.47
CA THR A 384 -0.29 20.56 14.62
C THR A 384 -1.65 19.91 14.41
N SER A 385 -2.30 20.19 13.27
CA SER A 385 -3.58 19.62 12.87
C SER A 385 -3.43 18.15 12.48
N LYS A 386 -4.51 17.38 12.70
CA LYS A 386 -4.57 16.00 12.20
C LYS A 386 -4.67 15.99 10.66
N PRO A 387 -4.10 14.97 10.00
CA PRO A 387 -3.39 13.83 10.60
C PRO A 387 -1.94 14.21 10.93
N VAL A 388 -1.56 14.11 12.20
CA VAL A 388 -0.26 14.61 12.70
C VAL A 388 0.94 13.80 12.19
N ASN A 389 0.70 12.55 11.79
CA ASN A 389 1.74 11.59 11.40
C ASN A 389 2.11 11.64 9.90
N ILE A 390 1.61 12.63 9.16
CA ILE A 390 1.94 12.78 7.73
C ILE A 390 3.34 13.40 7.57
N PRO A 391 4.12 12.97 6.57
CA PRO A 391 5.37 13.64 6.27
C PRO A 391 5.13 15.02 5.65
N ARG A 392 5.86 16.02 6.13
CA ARG A 392 5.85 17.37 5.53
C ARG A 392 6.43 17.29 4.14
N SER A 393 5.71 17.82 3.16
CA SER A 393 6.07 17.62 1.76
C SER A 393 6.08 18.93 0.98
N ILE A 394 7.09 19.14 0.16
CA ILE A 394 7.15 20.21 -0.84
C ILE A 394 7.26 19.59 -2.23
N PHE A 395 6.32 19.97 -3.09
CA PHE A 395 6.20 19.49 -4.47
C PHE A 395 6.61 20.57 -5.46
N ILE A 396 7.59 20.28 -6.29
CA ILE A 396 8.04 21.21 -7.34
C ILE A 396 7.27 20.94 -8.64
N LEU A 397 6.51 21.94 -9.12
CA LEU A 397 5.64 21.80 -10.30
C LEU A 397 6.30 22.19 -11.64
N ASP A 398 7.56 22.62 -11.61
CA ASP A 398 8.29 23.06 -12.80
C ASP A 398 9.32 22.03 -13.26
N ASN A 399 9.48 21.87 -14.57
CA ASN A 399 10.43 20.92 -15.15
C ASN A 399 11.89 21.25 -14.78
N ILE A 400 12.20 22.53 -14.62
CA ILE A 400 13.51 23.04 -14.22
C ILE A 400 13.31 23.87 -12.96
N TRP A 401 14.09 23.58 -11.93
CA TRP A 401 14.10 24.33 -10.67
C TRP A 401 15.47 24.94 -10.43
N ASP A 402 15.50 26.25 -10.17
CA ASP A 402 16.70 27.00 -9.81
C ASP A 402 16.44 27.73 -8.49
N GLU A 403 16.75 27.05 -7.40
CA GLU A 403 16.73 27.60 -6.06
C GLU A 403 17.90 27.03 -5.28
N THR A 404 18.41 27.83 -4.36
CA THR A 404 19.47 27.43 -3.45
C THR A 404 18.96 27.37 -2.03
N LEU A 405 19.23 26.27 -1.33
CA LEU A 405 18.87 26.09 0.07
C LEU A 405 20.14 26.15 0.93
N GLN A 406 20.54 27.35 1.33
CA GLN A 406 21.71 27.57 2.18
C GLN A 406 21.36 27.46 3.67
N SER A 407 22.24 26.81 4.45
CA SER A 407 22.12 26.68 5.91
C SER A 407 20.76 26.16 6.36
N LEU A 408 20.25 25.14 5.66
CA LEU A 408 18.96 24.53 5.91
C LEU A 408 18.97 23.82 7.26
N SER A 409 18.14 24.28 8.18
CA SER A 409 17.91 23.66 9.49
C SER A 409 16.43 23.29 9.62
N LEU A 410 16.15 21.99 9.71
CA LEU A 410 14.82 21.43 9.78
C LEU A 410 14.49 21.01 11.21
N ILE A 411 13.38 21.50 11.75
CA ILE A 411 12.86 21.09 13.06
C ILE A 411 12.11 19.76 12.96
N GLN A 412 11.50 19.50 11.81
CA GLN A 412 10.68 18.33 11.52
C GLN A 412 11.15 17.71 10.20
N PRO A 413 11.03 16.38 10.01
CA PRO A 413 11.39 15.75 8.75
C PRO A 413 10.64 16.36 7.56
N LEU A 414 11.37 16.64 6.49
CA LEU A 414 10.86 17.27 5.27
C LEU A 414 11.14 16.38 4.06
N ILE A 415 10.15 16.20 3.20
CA ILE A 415 10.28 15.61 1.88
C ILE A 415 10.21 16.74 0.85
N ILE A 416 11.23 16.87 -0.01
CA ILE A 416 11.15 17.70 -1.22
C ILE A 416 11.15 16.77 -2.42
N LYS A 417 10.16 16.91 -3.29
CA LYS A 417 10.00 16.00 -4.42
C LYS A 417 9.40 16.63 -5.66
N SER A 418 9.49 15.89 -6.77
CA SER A 418 8.82 16.26 -8.01
C SER A 418 7.30 16.23 -7.84
N GLY A 419 6.63 17.32 -8.22
CA GLY A 419 5.18 17.42 -8.38
C GLY A 419 4.73 17.27 -9.84
N LEU A 420 5.62 16.89 -10.74
CA LEU A 420 5.33 16.66 -12.16
C LEU A 420 4.45 15.42 -12.36
N GLY A 421 3.89 15.27 -13.56
CA GLY A 421 3.14 14.06 -13.93
C GLY A 421 4.05 12.84 -14.07
N ASP A 422 3.44 11.70 -14.37
CA ASP A 422 4.20 10.50 -14.75
C ASP A 422 4.54 10.54 -16.25
N ASP A 423 5.62 9.86 -16.63
CA ASP A 423 5.99 9.65 -18.02
C ASP A 423 5.16 8.53 -18.67
N GLN A 424 5.45 8.23 -19.93
CA GLN A 424 4.75 7.20 -20.70
C GLN A 424 4.90 5.77 -20.13
N ASN A 425 5.91 5.53 -19.30
CA ASN A 425 6.13 4.26 -18.61
C ASN A 425 5.43 4.22 -17.25
N GLY A 426 4.72 5.30 -16.89
CA GLY A 426 4.06 5.49 -15.62
C GLY A 426 5.01 5.85 -14.48
N ASP A 427 6.28 6.19 -14.77
CA ASP A 427 7.23 6.61 -13.75
C ASP A 427 7.20 8.11 -13.55
N ARG A 428 7.34 8.55 -12.30
CA ARG A 428 7.26 9.97 -11.96
C ARG A 428 8.34 10.76 -12.71
N GLN A 429 7.92 11.78 -13.45
CA GLN A 429 8.86 12.67 -14.11
C GLN A 429 9.71 13.40 -13.07
N LYS A 430 11.00 13.53 -13.35
CA LYS A 430 11.94 14.15 -12.42
C LYS A 430 12.10 15.62 -12.73
N VAL A 431 12.05 16.45 -11.69
CA VAL A 431 12.42 17.86 -11.80
C VAL A 431 13.92 17.95 -12.00
N THR A 432 14.35 18.74 -12.98
CA THR A 432 15.78 19.04 -13.16
C THR A 432 16.15 20.21 -12.27
N TRP A 433 16.83 19.93 -11.16
CA TRP A 433 17.35 20.94 -10.26
C TRP A 433 18.73 21.38 -10.72
N ILE A 434 18.84 22.66 -11.05
CA ILE A 434 20.08 23.34 -11.43
C ILE A 434 20.36 24.49 -10.47
N THR A 435 21.53 25.10 -10.63
CA THR A 435 21.71 26.47 -10.16
C THR A 435 22.48 27.27 -11.17
N THR A 436 22.06 28.51 -11.40
CA THR A 436 22.82 29.49 -12.18
C THR A 436 23.65 30.43 -11.31
N SER A 437 23.45 30.37 -9.99
CA SER A 437 24.13 31.22 -9.00
C SER A 437 25.56 30.74 -8.73
N GLN A 438 26.47 31.67 -8.42
CA GLN A 438 27.85 31.36 -8.02
C GLN A 438 27.91 30.93 -6.56
N ILE A 439 27.61 29.66 -6.32
CA ILE A 439 27.52 29.04 -4.99
C ILE A 439 28.28 27.73 -4.95
N ASN A 440 28.77 27.36 -3.77
CA ASN A 440 29.50 26.12 -3.56
C ASN A 440 28.59 24.88 -3.66
N GLN A 441 27.37 24.96 -3.14
CA GLN A 441 26.40 23.86 -3.13
C GLN A 441 24.97 24.32 -3.35
N ALA A 442 24.14 23.52 -4.03
CA ALA A 442 22.73 23.84 -4.25
C ALA A 442 21.88 23.65 -2.97
N ILE A 443 22.20 22.63 -2.18
CA ILE A 443 21.58 22.37 -0.88
C ILE A 443 22.69 22.24 0.18
N TYR A 444 22.59 23.01 1.26
CA TYR A 444 23.44 22.89 2.43
C TYR A 444 22.57 22.59 3.66
N LEU A 445 22.53 21.31 4.06
CA LEU A 445 21.74 20.83 5.21
C LEU A 445 22.62 20.83 6.46
N ILE A 446 22.32 21.70 7.42
CA ILE A 446 23.10 21.84 8.66
C ILE A 446 22.46 21.11 9.85
N ASN A 447 21.14 20.88 9.82
CA ASN A 447 20.43 20.16 10.88
C ASN A 447 19.10 19.57 10.38
N GLY A 448 18.73 18.40 10.91
CA GLY A 448 17.44 17.74 10.71
C GLY A 448 17.39 16.72 9.56
N ASP A 449 16.18 16.24 9.26
CA ASP A 449 15.97 15.12 8.33
C ASP A 449 15.36 15.60 7.01
N LEU A 450 16.08 15.37 5.91
CA LEU A 450 15.63 15.70 4.56
C LEU A 450 15.52 14.45 3.69
N THR A 451 14.38 14.31 3.01
CA THR A 451 14.19 13.33 1.95
C THR A 451 14.08 14.05 0.62
N LEU A 452 14.88 13.63 -0.37
CA LEU A 452 14.77 14.07 -1.75
C LEU A 452 14.22 12.92 -2.60
N ASP A 453 13.12 13.16 -3.30
CA ASP A 453 12.44 12.14 -4.10
C ASP A 453 12.17 12.59 -5.54
N SER A 454 12.60 11.75 -6.49
CA SER A 454 12.32 11.93 -7.92
C SER A 454 12.84 13.26 -8.48
N ILE A 455 14.08 13.60 -8.13
CA ILE A 455 14.78 14.81 -8.58
C ILE A 455 16.01 14.43 -9.41
N GLN A 456 16.24 15.16 -10.50
CA GLN A 456 17.46 15.08 -11.28
C GLN A 456 18.33 16.30 -10.98
N PHE A 457 19.54 16.10 -10.46
CA PHE A 457 20.51 17.15 -10.24
C PHE A 457 21.46 17.27 -11.42
N ASN A 458 21.61 18.49 -11.94
CA ASN A 458 22.52 18.80 -13.04
C ASN A 458 23.43 19.97 -12.65
N PHE A 459 24.72 19.88 -12.98
CA PHE A 459 25.57 21.05 -13.06
C PHE A 459 25.14 21.91 -14.27
N SER A 460 25.27 23.22 -14.15
CA SER A 460 25.11 24.17 -15.23
C SER A 460 26.46 24.82 -15.58
N ILE A 461 26.63 25.23 -16.83
CA ILE A 461 27.78 26.03 -17.27
C ILE A 461 27.27 27.43 -17.55
N VAL A 462 27.63 28.39 -16.70
CA VAL A 462 27.27 29.80 -16.84
C VAL A 462 28.55 30.58 -17.08
N SER A 463 28.65 31.22 -18.25
CA SER A 463 29.83 32.00 -18.65
C SER A 463 31.16 31.22 -18.53
N GLY A 464 31.15 29.94 -18.94
CA GLY A 464 32.32 29.06 -18.88
C GLY A 464 32.66 28.50 -17.50
N SER A 465 31.89 28.86 -16.46
CA SER A 465 32.07 28.33 -15.11
C SER A 465 30.99 27.31 -14.73
N VAL A 466 31.42 26.22 -14.10
CA VAL A 466 30.54 25.18 -13.54
C VAL A 466 29.80 25.68 -12.30
N ARG A 467 28.50 25.36 -12.19
CA ARG A 467 27.61 25.69 -11.06
C ARG A 467 26.72 24.49 -10.67
N PRO A 468 26.56 24.15 -9.38
CA PRO A 468 27.30 24.69 -8.23
C PRO A 468 28.82 24.43 -8.37
N ILE A 469 29.65 25.16 -7.63
CA ILE A 469 31.11 25.14 -7.79
C ILE A 469 31.70 23.80 -7.34
N ASN A 470 31.14 23.19 -6.27
CA ASN A 470 31.67 21.98 -5.67
C ASN A 470 30.71 20.80 -5.81
N GLU A 471 29.64 20.77 -5.01
CA GLU A 471 28.71 19.64 -4.93
C GLU A 471 27.25 20.07 -5.06
N HIS A 472 26.35 19.15 -5.40
CA HIS A 472 24.93 19.45 -5.38
C HIS A 472 24.39 19.59 -3.95
N ILE A 473 24.82 18.72 -3.05
CA ILE A 473 24.29 18.60 -1.69
C ILE A 473 25.46 18.43 -0.73
N TRP A 474 25.51 19.29 0.29
CA TRP A 474 26.38 19.12 1.45
C TRP A 474 25.51 18.93 2.69
N VAL A 475 25.74 17.84 3.42
CA VAL A 475 25.13 17.52 4.72
C VAL A 475 26.17 17.66 5.85
N ASP A 476 25.88 18.47 6.87
CA ASP A 476 26.73 18.68 8.05
C ASP A 476 26.31 17.83 9.26
N GLY A 477 27.25 17.62 10.19
CA GLY A 477 27.26 16.60 11.24
C GLY A 477 26.20 16.76 12.34
N ASN A 478 25.00 16.27 12.02
CA ASN A 478 23.87 15.83 12.87
C ASN A 478 22.58 15.65 12.03
N SER A 479 22.67 15.79 10.72
CA SER A 479 21.54 15.72 9.80
C SER A 479 21.43 14.36 9.11
N ALA A 480 20.22 13.98 8.71
CA ALA A 480 19.98 12.80 7.88
C ALA A 480 19.51 13.19 6.48
N LEU A 481 20.07 12.56 5.46
CA LEU A 481 19.63 12.69 4.06
C LEU A 481 19.17 11.33 3.54
N THR A 482 17.92 11.27 3.08
CA THR A 482 17.37 10.13 2.33
C THR A 482 17.19 10.55 0.88
N VAL A 483 17.64 9.70 -0.05
CA VAL A 483 17.53 9.96 -1.49
C VAL A 483 16.78 8.81 -2.16
N ILE A 484 15.68 9.13 -2.83
CA ILE A 484 14.77 8.15 -3.44
C ILE A 484 14.60 8.49 -4.92
N SER A 485 14.91 7.54 -5.79
CA SER A 485 14.68 7.69 -7.24
C SER A 485 15.28 8.97 -7.86
N CYS A 486 16.39 9.49 -7.32
CA CYS A 486 17.07 10.66 -7.88
C CYS A 486 18.11 10.29 -8.93
N ILE A 487 18.44 11.23 -9.81
CA ILE A 487 19.53 11.13 -10.79
C ILE A 487 20.54 12.23 -10.48
N PHE A 488 21.83 11.89 -10.41
CA PHE A 488 22.91 12.86 -10.25
C PHE A 488 23.78 12.80 -11.50
N ASN A 489 23.72 13.86 -12.31
CA ASN A 489 24.54 13.94 -13.50
C ASN A 489 25.83 14.67 -13.17
N GLY A 490 26.92 13.92 -13.11
CA GLY A 490 28.27 14.49 -13.07
C GLY A 490 28.63 15.13 -14.41
N LEU A 491 29.65 15.99 -14.40
CA LEU A 491 30.17 16.63 -15.61
C LEU A 491 31.07 15.74 -16.47
N GLY A 492 31.22 14.46 -16.09
CA GLY A 492 32.32 13.62 -16.58
C GLY A 492 33.62 14.04 -15.91
N VAL A 493 34.49 13.07 -15.64
CA VAL A 493 35.91 13.36 -15.42
C VAL A 493 36.53 13.29 -16.81
N ASP A 494 36.96 14.41 -17.36
CA ASP A 494 37.88 14.40 -18.51
C ASP A 494 39.31 14.11 -18.02
#